data_AF-A0A978SX20-F1
#
_entry.id   AF-A0A978SX20-F1
#
_cell.length_a   1.000
_cell.length_b   1.000
_cell.length_c   1.000
_cell.angle_alpha   90.00
_cell.angle_beta   90.00
_cell.angle_gamma   90.00
#
_symmetry.space_group_name_H-M   'P 1'
#
loop_
_entity.id
_entity.type
_entity.pdbx_description
1 polymer ?
#
loop_
_entity_poly.entity_id
_entity_poly.type
_entity_poly.pdbx_seq_one_letter_code
_entity_poly.pdbx_strand_id
1 'polypeptide(L)'
;MPDEPILIPGKGEEAIASAIHYIYHAILTSYQQNPKLLKETFRKNPWHSHKFQYKFTLKLLEQLRHASTSEALLRRIIKILQTVMEAEFFASANFKNLINNIRSFTGSHNGKTIVANESKTSQEKRKNFESNGSNSQPVIATASTTNKDTGIAILLLDAENLFLDEETEEFLKKICQYEIQIKVAFANWQRMGKKDVELHNLHYELIHVPAGKDSADVKMATVGSSIFVHYPTAKEVLVCSSDEVMSHLCTTLQTHGLTVYRVRKHGKTVTVFNTQTGKTYTHILGSIPEIPTLERFLYQIKDIIKYEQAKTNYSWIKLSNVLEIYNIKYQPLAEVIAFHSPGKNISDFFLQFQNDFVLYKPEESSECYITLFENPPRIATSAGSTLQSAFKSGIKTSINSTSELKEALIAIFKELTVKHPETPITIDALGSNFSRIYGQGITKTLSRLKQGSNFPIFLQNCGYFSLTPYGKSYLVTLHQDESKDTVNAAMPKARAFSSEIKSLVDLEVALVNILKEIIVYAPSIYIPLGVLGMEFRNRYGKPINTVIKDNLKLNSNFITVVQKLNSFKVIQTAKGWEIALAPPA
;
A
#
# COMPACT_ATOMS: atom_id res chain seq x y z
N MET A 1 -28.15 -40.70 -2.12
CA MET A 1 -26.71 -40.41 -2.11
C MET A 1 -25.98 -41.63 -2.62
N PRO A 2 -25.05 -41.46 -3.58
CA PRO A 2 -23.83 -42.24 -3.62
C PRO A 2 -22.63 -41.34 -3.39
N ASP A 3 -21.67 -41.84 -2.61
CA ASP A 3 -20.43 -41.15 -2.23
C ASP A 3 -19.53 -40.88 -3.45
N GLU A 4 -19.07 -39.63 -3.62
CA GLU A 4 -17.99 -39.29 -4.54
C GLU A 4 -16.62 -39.68 -3.96
N PRO A 5 -15.67 -40.15 -4.80
CA PRO A 5 -14.49 -40.84 -4.32
C PRO A 5 -13.45 -39.87 -3.75
N ILE A 6 -13.11 -40.08 -2.49
CA ILE A 6 -11.93 -39.52 -1.85
C ILE A 6 -10.69 -40.11 -2.56
N LEU A 7 -9.76 -39.24 -2.94
CA LEU A 7 -8.45 -39.63 -3.48
C LEU A 7 -7.76 -40.61 -2.51
N ILE A 8 -7.60 -41.85 -2.96
CA ILE A 8 -6.96 -42.92 -2.21
C ILE A 8 -5.51 -42.50 -1.90
N PRO A 9 -5.06 -42.56 -0.63
CA PRO A 9 -3.72 -42.14 -0.22
C PRO A 9 -2.71 -43.10 -0.85
N GLY A 10 -2.02 -42.62 -1.88
CA GLY A 10 -1.13 -43.40 -2.75
C GLY A 10 -1.16 -42.89 -4.20
N LYS A 11 -2.34 -42.65 -4.78
CA LYS A 11 -2.48 -42.12 -6.15
C LYS A 11 -2.27 -40.60 -6.25
N GLY A 12 -2.50 -39.87 -5.15
CA GLY A 12 -2.33 -38.41 -5.11
C GLY A 12 -0.88 -37.95 -5.29
N GLU A 13 0.09 -38.68 -4.73
CA GLU A 13 1.51 -38.32 -4.84
C GLU A 13 2.07 -38.58 -6.25
N GLU A 14 1.64 -39.66 -6.89
CA GLU A 14 2.02 -39.99 -8.27
C GLU A 14 1.42 -39.02 -9.30
N ALA A 15 0.18 -38.56 -9.06
CA ALA A 15 -0.46 -37.51 -9.85
C ALA A 15 0.25 -36.15 -9.71
N ILE A 16 0.72 -35.81 -8.50
CA ILE A 16 1.48 -34.58 -8.26
C ILE A 16 2.86 -34.67 -8.92
N ALA A 17 3.57 -35.79 -8.80
CA ALA A 17 4.86 -36.00 -9.46
C ALA A 17 4.75 -35.88 -10.98
N SER A 18 3.72 -36.48 -11.57
CA SER A 18 3.43 -36.39 -13.01
C SER A 18 3.08 -34.96 -13.44
N ALA A 19 2.26 -34.25 -12.67
CA ALA A 19 1.93 -32.85 -12.93
C ALA A 19 3.18 -31.95 -12.92
N ILE A 20 4.08 -32.14 -11.95
CA ILE A 20 5.34 -31.39 -11.86
C ILE A 20 6.21 -31.65 -13.10
N HIS A 21 6.30 -32.91 -13.55
CA HIS A 21 7.03 -33.28 -14.75
C HIS A 21 6.49 -32.55 -15.99
N TYR A 22 5.17 -32.58 -16.22
CA TYR A 22 4.55 -31.92 -17.37
C TYR A 22 4.68 -30.40 -17.33
N ILE A 23 4.55 -29.78 -16.14
CA ILE A 23 4.71 -28.33 -15.98
C ILE A 23 6.13 -27.92 -16.35
N TYR A 24 7.13 -28.60 -15.80
CA TYR A 24 8.52 -28.28 -16.08
C TYR A 24 8.85 -28.49 -17.57
N HIS A 25 8.37 -29.58 -18.16
CA HIS A 25 8.55 -29.86 -19.58
C HIS A 25 7.88 -28.79 -20.47
N ALA A 26 6.67 -28.35 -20.13
CA ALA A 26 5.95 -27.31 -20.88
C ALA A 26 6.67 -25.96 -20.81
N ILE A 27 7.22 -25.59 -19.65
CA ILE A 27 8.02 -24.38 -19.49
C ILE A 27 9.32 -24.48 -20.29
N LEU A 28 10.01 -25.62 -20.20
CA LEU A 28 11.26 -25.87 -20.94
C LEU A 28 11.06 -25.84 -22.46
N THR A 29 10.01 -26.50 -22.95
CA THR A 29 9.65 -26.52 -24.38
C THR A 29 9.30 -25.11 -24.86
N SER A 30 8.54 -24.36 -24.07
CA SER A 30 8.18 -22.97 -24.40
C SER A 30 9.40 -22.05 -24.39
N TYR A 31 10.33 -22.26 -23.46
CA TYR A 31 11.62 -21.55 -23.43
C TYR A 31 12.47 -21.85 -24.67
N GLN A 32 12.52 -23.12 -25.13
CA GLN A 32 13.27 -23.51 -26.32
C GLN A 32 12.64 -23.01 -27.62
N GLN A 33 11.32 -23.00 -27.73
CA GLN A 33 10.60 -22.60 -28.95
C GLN A 33 10.46 -21.08 -29.08
N ASN A 34 10.12 -20.39 -27.99
CA ASN A 34 10.00 -18.95 -27.96
C ASN A 34 10.22 -18.41 -26.53
N PRO A 35 11.45 -17.98 -26.19
CA PRO A 35 11.77 -17.43 -24.86
C PRO A 35 10.89 -16.25 -24.43
N LYS A 36 10.25 -15.54 -25.37
CA LYS A 36 9.35 -14.42 -25.06
C LYS A 36 8.06 -14.86 -24.36
N LEU A 37 7.68 -16.13 -24.47
CA LEU A 37 6.53 -16.72 -23.75
C LEU A 37 6.76 -16.82 -22.24
N LEU A 38 8.01 -16.69 -21.77
CA LEU A 38 8.34 -16.57 -20.37
C LEU A 38 8.46 -15.09 -19.98
N LYS A 39 8.09 -14.77 -18.74
CA LYS A 39 8.32 -13.44 -18.19
C LYS A 39 9.81 -13.12 -18.13
N GLU A 40 10.16 -11.85 -18.29
CA GLU A 40 11.54 -11.39 -18.41
C GLU A 40 12.45 -11.85 -17.25
N THR A 41 11.92 -11.85 -16.03
CA THR A 41 12.63 -12.30 -14.81
C THR A 41 12.99 -13.79 -14.84
N PHE A 42 12.28 -14.60 -15.62
CA PHE A 42 12.48 -16.04 -15.73
C PHE A 42 13.29 -16.47 -16.97
N ARG A 43 13.51 -15.57 -17.94
CA ARG A 43 14.28 -15.87 -19.17
C ARG A 43 15.77 -16.10 -18.90
N LYS A 44 16.33 -15.46 -17.87
CA LYS A 44 17.76 -15.54 -17.51
C LYS A 44 18.11 -16.76 -16.65
N ASN A 45 17.12 -17.58 -16.29
CA ASN A 45 17.35 -18.74 -15.44
C ASN A 45 17.97 -19.90 -16.22
N PRO A 46 18.84 -20.71 -15.60
CA PRO A 46 19.50 -21.84 -16.26
C PRO A 46 18.54 -23.05 -16.35
N TRP A 47 17.52 -22.96 -17.20
CA TRP A 47 16.47 -23.98 -17.36
C TRP A 47 17.01 -25.35 -17.77
N HIS A 48 18.20 -25.44 -18.36
CA HIS A 48 18.86 -26.71 -18.70
C HIS A 48 19.72 -27.31 -17.57
N SER A 49 19.89 -26.59 -16.46
CA SER A 49 20.68 -27.07 -15.33
C SER A 49 19.87 -28.04 -14.46
N HIS A 50 20.39 -29.25 -14.26
CA HIS A 50 19.81 -30.25 -13.36
C HIS A 50 19.63 -29.72 -11.92
N LYS A 51 20.54 -28.84 -11.46
CA LYS A 51 20.46 -28.19 -10.14
C LYS A 51 19.26 -27.23 -10.05
N PHE A 52 18.98 -26.51 -11.14
CA PHE A 52 17.83 -25.60 -11.21
C PHE A 52 16.52 -26.36 -11.36
N GLN A 53 16.49 -27.39 -12.22
CA GLN A 53 15.37 -28.33 -12.34
C GLN A 53 14.95 -28.86 -10.98
N TYR A 54 15.89 -29.46 -10.24
CA TYR A 54 15.62 -30.03 -8.92
C TYR A 54 15.06 -28.98 -7.95
N LYS A 55 15.67 -27.79 -7.87
CA LYS A 55 15.21 -26.69 -7.01
C LYS A 55 13.80 -26.21 -7.39
N PHE A 56 13.50 -26.12 -8.68
CA PHE A 56 12.21 -25.69 -9.18
C PHE A 56 11.12 -26.74 -8.95
N THR A 57 11.41 -28.01 -9.23
CA THR A 57 10.55 -29.18 -8.95
C THR A 57 10.19 -29.27 -7.47
N LEU A 58 11.14 -29.07 -6.54
CA LEU A 58 10.86 -29.05 -5.11
C LEU A 58 9.91 -27.91 -4.71
N LYS A 59 10.10 -26.72 -5.28
CA LYS A 59 9.22 -25.57 -5.04
C LYS A 59 7.80 -25.82 -5.59
N LEU A 60 7.69 -26.49 -6.75
CA LEU A 60 6.40 -26.90 -7.30
C LEU A 60 5.72 -27.95 -6.41
N LEU A 61 6.48 -28.94 -5.92
CA LEU A 61 5.97 -29.98 -5.03
C LEU A 61 5.36 -29.38 -3.76
N GLU A 62 6.06 -28.44 -3.12
CA GLU A 62 5.56 -27.75 -1.93
C GLU A 62 4.25 -27.00 -2.20
N GLN A 63 4.12 -26.35 -3.35
CA GLN A 63 2.92 -25.59 -3.72
C GLN A 63 1.73 -26.46 -4.14
N LEU A 64 1.99 -27.65 -4.68
CA LEU A 64 0.96 -28.57 -5.19
C LEU A 64 0.51 -29.62 -4.15
N ARG A 65 1.32 -29.92 -3.12
CA ARG A 65 1.02 -30.91 -2.07
C ARG A 65 -0.26 -30.61 -1.27
N HIS A 66 -0.72 -29.37 -1.27
CA HIS A 66 -1.91 -28.92 -0.54
C HIS A 66 -3.19 -28.89 -1.41
N ALA A 67 -3.20 -29.53 -2.58
CA ALA A 67 -4.38 -29.62 -3.43
C ALA A 67 -5.22 -30.86 -3.07
N SER A 68 -6.44 -30.64 -2.58
CA SER A 68 -7.34 -31.73 -2.14
C SER A 68 -8.18 -32.35 -3.27
N THR A 69 -8.26 -31.71 -4.44
CA THR A 69 -9.05 -32.17 -5.60
C THR A 69 -8.33 -31.91 -6.93
N SER A 70 -8.71 -32.64 -7.98
CA SER A 70 -8.22 -32.44 -9.36
C SER A 70 -8.39 -30.99 -9.84
N GLU A 71 -9.55 -30.39 -9.58
CA GLU A 71 -9.82 -29.00 -9.95
C GLU A 71 -9.01 -28.00 -9.12
N ALA A 72 -8.81 -28.26 -7.83
CA ALA A 72 -7.94 -27.44 -6.98
C ALA A 72 -6.48 -27.52 -7.45
N LEU A 73 -6.03 -28.69 -7.90
CA LEU A 73 -4.71 -28.91 -8.48
C LEU A 73 -4.56 -28.10 -9.78
N LEU A 74 -5.53 -28.18 -10.70
CA LEU A 74 -5.53 -27.45 -11.96
C LEU A 74 -5.49 -25.92 -11.74
N ARG A 75 -6.31 -25.40 -10.82
CA ARG A 75 -6.30 -23.96 -10.46
C ARG A 75 -4.95 -23.52 -9.90
N ARG A 76 -4.32 -24.32 -9.03
CA ARG A 76 -2.98 -24.02 -8.50
C ARG A 76 -1.92 -24.05 -9.60
N ILE A 77 -1.98 -25.01 -10.51
CA ILE A 77 -1.07 -25.11 -11.65
C ILE A 77 -1.19 -23.88 -12.56
N ILE A 78 -2.42 -23.44 -12.88
CA ILE A 78 -2.65 -22.24 -13.68
C ILE A 78 -2.08 -21.00 -12.98
N LYS A 79 -2.29 -20.85 -11.67
CA LYS A 79 -1.71 -19.73 -10.89
C LYS A 79 -0.18 -19.75 -10.95
N ILE A 80 0.45 -20.91 -10.81
CA ILE A 80 1.90 -21.06 -10.91
C ILE A 80 2.38 -20.65 -12.32
N LEU A 81 1.73 -21.15 -13.37
CA LEU A 81 2.08 -20.78 -14.74
C LEU A 81 1.92 -19.28 -14.98
N GLN A 82 0.90 -18.63 -14.42
CA GLN A 82 0.72 -17.18 -14.51
C GLN A 82 1.85 -16.39 -13.84
N THR A 83 2.61 -16.98 -12.92
CA THR A 83 3.79 -16.33 -12.33
C THR A 83 5.03 -16.42 -13.21
N VAL A 84 5.13 -17.45 -14.06
CA VAL A 84 6.33 -17.75 -14.87
C VAL A 84 6.15 -17.38 -16.34
N MET A 85 4.94 -17.49 -16.87
CA MET A 85 4.60 -17.38 -18.29
C MET A 85 3.88 -16.06 -18.60
N GLU A 86 4.05 -15.57 -19.83
CA GLU A 86 3.32 -14.43 -20.39
C GLU A 86 1.93 -14.85 -20.89
N ALA A 87 1.03 -13.88 -21.10
CA ALA A 87 -0.35 -14.13 -21.54
C ALA A 87 -0.44 -14.94 -22.84
N GLU A 88 0.49 -14.73 -23.77
CA GLU A 88 0.57 -15.43 -25.06
C GLU A 88 0.74 -16.95 -24.91
N PHE A 89 1.35 -17.42 -23.82
CA PHE A 89 1.51 -18.85 -23.57
C PHE A 89 0.15 -19.55 -23.40
N PHE A 90 -0.83 -18.89 -22.79
CA PHE A 90 -2.14 -19.49 -22.54
C PHE A 90 -2.98 -19.65 -23.81
N ALA A 91 -2.61 -18.94 -24.88
CA ALA A 91 -3.18 -19.14 -26.22
C ALA A 91 -2.45 -20.23 -27.03
N SER A 92 -1.31 -20.74 -26.55
CA SER A 92 -0.45 -21.66 -27.29
C SER A 92 -0.93 -23.12 -27.28
N ALA A 93 -0.49 -23.89 -28.28
CA ALA A 93 -0.68 -25.34 -28.32
C ALA A 93 -0.01 -26.05 -27.12
N ASN A 94 1.10 -25.51 -26.61
CA ASN A 94 1.82 -26.06 -25.46
C ASN A 94 0.95 -26.02 -24.19
N PHE A 95 0.19 -24.95 -23.97
CA PHE A 95 -0.74 -24.86 -22.84
C PHE A 95 -1.91 -25.84 -22.99
N LYS A 96 -2.49 -25.97 -24.18
CA LYS A 96 -3.55 -26.95 -24.45
C LYS A 96 -3.08 -28.39 -24.18
N ASN A 97 -1.88 -28.74 -24.65
CA ASN A 97 -1.28 -30.05 -24.42
C ASN A 97 -0.99 -30.30 -22.94
N LEU A 98 -0.47 -29.29 -22.23
CA LEU A 98 -0.22 -29.37 -20.78
C LEU A 98 -1.52 -29.68 -20.00
N ILE A 99 -2.59 -28.96 -20.28
CA ILE A 99 -3.87 -29.16 -19.59
C ILE A 99 -4.48 -30.52 -19.93
N ASN A 100 -4.40 -30.97 -21.19
CA ASN A 100 -4.88 -32.28 -21.59
C ASN A 100 -4.11 -33.41 -20.91
N ASN A 101 -2.77 -33.30 -20.83
CA ASN A 101 -1.93 -34.26 -20.13
C ASN A 101 -2.19 -34.29 -18.62
N ILE A 102 -2.49 -33.15 -18.00
CA ILE A 102 -2.85 -33.13 -16.57
C ILE A 102 -4.23 -33.79 -16.37
N ARG A 103 -5.22 -33.47 -17.22
CA ARG A 103 -6.58 -34.03 -17.13
C ARG A 103 -6.65 -35.54 -17.39
N SER A 104 -5.76 -36.09 -18.23
CA SER A 104 -5.75 -37.53 -18.52
C SER A 104 -5.36 -38.39 -17.31
N PHE A 105 -4.62 -37.85 -16.34
CA PHE A 105 -4.20 -38.58 -15.14
C PHE A 105 -4.95 -38.19 -13.86
N THR A 106 -5.70 -37.08 -13.86
CA THR A 106 -6.52 -36.69 -12.70
C THR A 106 -7.93 -37.30 -12.68
N GLY A 107 -8.27 -38.15 -13.65
CA GLY A 107 -9.45 -39.03 -13.61
C GLY A 107 -10.78 -38.31 -13.83
N SER A 108 -11.19 -38.18 -15.09
CA SER A 108 -12.61 -38.17 -15.45
C SER A 108 -12.89 -39.43 -16.28
N HIS A 109 -13.51 -40.43 -15.65
CA HIS A 109 -14.32 -41.39 -16.38
C HIS A 109 -15.63 -40.70 -16.76
N ASN A 110 -15.65 -40.10 -17.95
CA ASN A 110 -16.83 -40.08 -18.79
C ASN A 110 -16.36 -40.42 -20.21
N GLY A 111 -16.14 -41.71 -20.41
CA GLY A 111 -15.99 -42.27 -21.74
C GLY A 111 -17.33 -42.19 -22.46
N LYS A 112 -17.36 -41.44 -23.56
CA LYS A 112 -17.79 -42.00 -24.86
C LYS A 112 -17.28 -41.10 -25.98
N THR A 113 -16.07 -41.44 -26.40
CA THR A 113 -15.68 -41.39 -27.81
C THR A 113 -16.66 -42.26 -28.60
N ILE A 114 -17.34 -41.69 -29.60
CA ILE A 114 -17.66 -42.42 -30.83
C ILE A 114 -17.19 -41.53 -31.98
N VAL A 115 -16.09 -41.96 -32.58
CA VAL A 115 -15.64 -41.58 -33.92
C VAL A 115 -16.57 -42.25 -34.94
N ALA A 116 -16.79 -41.53 -36.04
CA ALA A 116 -17.29 -41.93 -37.36
C ALA A 116 -17.70 -43.40 -37.60
N ASN A 117 -18.85 -43.55 -38.26
CA ASN A 117 -18.97 -44.49 -39.38
C ASN A 117 -20.02 -44.00 -40.39
N GLU A 118 -19.57 -43.89 -41.63
CA GLU A 118 -20.43 -43.95 -42.82
C GLU A 118 -21.12 -45.31 -42.89
N SER A 119 -22.40 -45.34 -43.25
CA SER A 119 -23.00 -46.37 -44.11
C SER A 119 -24.41 -45.96 -44.55
N LYS A 120 -24.71 -46.34 -45.78
CA LYS A 120 -25.80 -45.93 -46.67
C LYS A 120 -27.16 -46.54 -46.30
N THR A 121 -28.19 -46.04 -47.01
CA THR A 121 -29.52 -46.61 -47.32
C THR A 121 -30.56 -46.50 -46.18
N SER A 122 -31.81 -46.03 -46.35
CA SER A 122 -32.67 -45.85 -47.52
C SER A 122 -33.77 -44.79 -47.24
N GLN A 123 -34.18 -44.08 -48.31
CA GLN A 123 -35.55 -43.74 -48.76
C GLN A 123 -36.69 -44.04 -47.76
N GLU A 124 -37.59 -43.13 -47.37
CA GLU A 124 -38.65 -42.39 -48.09
C GLU A 124 -39.25 -41.43 -47.03
N LYS A 125 -39.86 -40.27 -47.27
CA LYS A 125 -40.96 -39.98 -48.20
C LYS A 125 -41.19 -38.46 -48.21
N ARG A 126 -41.41 -37.94 -49.41
CA ARG A 126 -41.81 -36.57 -49.76
C ARG A 126 -43.12 -36.16 -49.08
N LYS A 127 -43.29 -34.85 -48.81
CA LYS A 127 -44.22 -34.00 -49.56
C LYS A 127 -44.01 -32.50 -49.27
N ASN A 128 -43.74 -31.77 -50.34
CA ASN A 128 -43.83 -30.33 -50.47
C ASN A 128 -45.28 -29.84 -50.25
N PHE A 129 -45.41 -28.62 -49.75
CA PHE A 129 -46.44 -27.71 -50.22
C PHE A 129 -45.83 -26.30 -50.32
N GLU A 130 -45.42 -25.94 -51.53
CA GLU A 130 -45.32 -24.54 -51.94
C GLU A 130 -46.68 -24.11 -52.49
N SER A 131 -47.08 -22.88 -52.21
CA SER A 131 -47.81 -22.05 -53.17
C SER A 131 -47.71 -20.58 -52.77
N ASN A 132 -46.92 -19.84 -53.54
CA ASN A 132 -47.21 -18.56 -54.23
C ASN A 132 -48.21 -17.61 -53.54
N GLY A 133 -47.94 -16.31 -53.33
CA GLY A 133 -47.14 -15.39 -54.15
C GLY A 133 -48.08 -14.31 -54.69
N SER A 134 -47.77 -13.02 -54.46
CA SER A 134 -48.28 -11.88 -55.26
C SER A 134 -47.45 -10.63 -55.01
N ASN A 135 -46.93 -10.09 -56.11
CA ASN A 135 -46.18 -8.84 -56.25
C ASN A 135 -47.06 -7.60 -56.07
N SER A 136 -46.47 -6.53 -55.53
CA SER A 136 -46.65 -5.17 -56.05
C SER A 136 -45.43 -4.29 -55.72
N GLN A 137 -45.05 -3.51 -56.72
CA GLN A 137 -43.81 -2.74 -56.88
C GLN A 137 -43.96 -1.29 -56.31
N PRO A 138 -42.92 -0.42 -56.38
CA PRO A 138 -42.47 0.43 -55.29
C PRO A 138 -43.11 1.83 -55.27
N VAL A 139 -43.16 2.45 -54.09
CA VAL A 139 -43.40 3.89 -53.95
C VAL A 139 -42.29 4.50 -53.10
N ILE A 140 -41.54 5.41 -53.72
CA ILE A 140 -40.56 6.28 -53.07
C ILE A 140 -41.34 7.45 -52.44
N ALA A 141 -41.33 7.55 -51.11
CA ALA A 141 -41.41 8.82 -50.38
C ALA A 141 -41.11 8.60 -48.89
N THR A 142 -39.88 8.95 -48.49
CA THR A 142 -39.52 9.67 -47.26
C THR A 142 -40.51 9.64 -46.09
N ALA A 143 -40.25 8.76 -45.11
CA ALA A 143 -40.37 9.09 -43.69
C ALA A 143 -39.53 8.08 -42.89
N SER A 144 -38.48 8.57 -42.25
CA SER A 144 -37.69 7.86 -41.26
C SER A 144 -38.58 7.53 -40.06
N THR A 145 -39.15 6.33 -40.03
CA THR A 145 -39.71 5.74 -38.81
C THR A 145 -38.80 4.58 -38.42
N THR A 146 -37.89 4.87 -37.49
CA THR A 146 -37.11 3.86 -36.78
C THR A 146 -38.08 2.87 -36.14
N ASN A 147 -38.20 1.67 -36.71
CA ASN A 147 -38.77 0.53 -36.00
C ASN A 147 -37.87 0.26 -34.78
N LYS A 148 -38.27 0.78 -33.61
CA LYS A 148 -37.66 0.42 -32.33
C LYS A 148 -37.93 -1.06 -32.12
N ASP A 149 -36.89 -1.86 -32.27
CA ASP A 149 -36.85 -3.24 -31.83
C ASP A 149 -37.24 -3.28 -30.34
N THR A 150 -38.41 -3.85 -30.00
CA THR A 150 -39.05 -3.75 -28.67
C THR A 150 -38.44 -4.71 -27.65
N GLY A 151 -37.10 -4.74 -27.58
CA GLY A 151 -36.37 -5.53 -26.61
C GLY A 151 -36.25 -4.83 -25.26
N ILE A 152 -36.13 -5.61 -24.19
CA ILE A 152 -35.88 -5.10 -22.83
C ILE A 152 -34.59 -5.69 -22.24
N ALA A 153 -33.97 -4.94 -21.33
CA ALA A 153 -32.90 -5.43 -20.48
C ALA A 153 -33.45 -5.75 -19.07
N ILE A 154 -32.95 -6.83 -18.48
CA ILE A 154 -33.33 -7.30 -17.15
C ILE A 154 -32.11 -7.32 -16.25
N LEU A 155 -32.21 -6.74 -15.06
CA LEU A 155 -31.13 -6.71 -14.07
C LEU A 155 -31.45 -7.66 -12.91
N LEU A 156 -30.55 -8.60 -12.66
CA LEU A 156 -30.61 -9.53 -11.54
C LEU A 156 -29.50 -9.20 -10.56
N LEU A 157 -29.87 -8.85 -9.33
CA LEU A 157 -28.97 -8.42 -8.28
C LEU A 157 -28.91 -9.45 -7.16
N ASP A 158 -27.72 -9.99 -6.94
CA ASP A 158 -27.36 -10.67 -5.69
C ASP A 158 -27.05 -9.61 -4.63
N ALA A 159 -28.07 -9.23 -3.86
CA ALA A 159 -27.98 -8.09 -2.93
C ALA A 159 -27.18 -8.42 -1.66
N GLU A 160 -26.97 -9.71 -1.33
CA GLU A 160 -26.13 -10.12 -0.20
C GLU A 160 -24.65 -9.86 -0.49
N ASN A 161 -24.21 -10.14 -1.73
CA ASN A 161 -22.82 -10.03 -2.12
C ASN A 161 -22.47 -8.74 -2.86
N LEU A 162 -23.47 -8.05 -3.43
CA LEU A 162 -23.27 -6.88 -4.29
C LEU A 162 -24.24 -5.75 -3.95
N PHE A 163 -23.72 -4.54 -3.75
CA PHE A 163 -24.53 -3.34 -3.62
C PHE A 163 -24.34 -2.42 -4.84
N LEU A 164 -25.45 -2.10 -5.50
CA LEU A 164 -25.51 -1.13 -6.60
C LEU A 164 -26.05 0.19 -6.07
N ASP A 165 -25.28 1.25 -6.27
CA ASP A 165 -25.73 2.63 -6.04
C ASP A 165 -26.26 3.22 -7.35
N GLU A 166 -26.89 4.40 -7.26
CA GLU A 166 -27.48 5.10 -8.42
C GLU A 166 -26.42 5.39 -9.51
N GLU A 167 -25.19 5.74 -9.14
CA GLU A 167 -24.06 5.94 -10.07
C GLU A 167 -23.74 4.65 -10.85
N THR A 168 -23.69 3.50 -10.16
CA THR A 168 -23.47 2.21 -10.81
C THR A 168 -24.59 1.91 -11.80
N GLU A 169 -25.85 2.17 -11.45
CA GLU A 169 -26.97 1.92 -12.35
C GLU A 169 -26.95 2.80 -13.59
N GLU A 170 -26.61 4.08 -13.47
CA GLU A 170 -26.42 4.94 -14.64
C GLU A 170 -25.32 4.43 -15.56
N PHE A 171 -24.23 3.92 -14.99
CA PHE A 171 -23.19 3.27 -15.77
C PHE A 171 -23.69 2.02 -16.49
N LEU A 172 -24.45 1.15 -15.81
CA LEU A 172 -25.03 -0.06 -16.42
C LEU A 172 -26.01 0.29 -17.56
N LYS A 173 -26.83 1.33 -17.39
CA LYS A 173 -27.74 1.84 -18.43
C LYS A 173 -26.99 2.27 -19.69
N LYS A 174 -25.79 2.86 -19.57
CA LYS A 174 -24.97 3.28 -20.71
C LYS A 174 -24.37 2.11 -21.50
N ILE A 175 -24.22 0.94 -20.88
CA ILE A 175 -23.64 -0.25 -21.52
C ILE A 175 -24.71 -1.04 -22.28
N CYS A 176 -25.94 -1.06 -21.77
CA CYS A 176 -27.04 -1.81 -22.38
C CYS A 176 -27.51 -1.16 -23.68
N GLN A 177 -27.87 -1.98 -24.65
CA GLN A 177 -28.51 -1.51 -25.88
C GLN A 177 -30.01 -1.30 -25.68
N TYR A 178 -30.61 -2.10 -24.79
CA TYR A 178 -32.02 -2.00 -24.43
C TYR A 178 -32.19 -1.38 -23.04
N GLU A 179 -33.34 -0.76 -22.82
CA GLU A 179 -33.67 -0.13 -21.54
C GLU A 179 -33.82 -1.19 -20.44
N ILE A 180 -33.21 -0.94 -19.27
CA ILE A 180 -33.38 -1.78 -18.09
C ILE A 180 -34.77 -1.52 -17.50
N GLN A 181 -35.74 -2.38 -17.83
CA GLN A 181 -37.13 -2.23 -17.39
C GLN A 181 -37.45 -3.08 -16.16
N ILE A 182 -36.81 -4.24 -16.03
CA ILE A 182 -37.05 -5.17 -14.92
C ILE A 182 -35.80 -5.23 -14.07
N LYS A 183 -35.96 -5.03 -12.76
CA LYS A 183 -34.89 -5.14 -11.77
C LYS A 183 -35.34 -6.07 -10.66
N VAL A 184 -34.57 -7.12 -10.40
CA VAL A 184 -34.91 -8.11 -9.37
C VAL A 184 -33.73 -8.27 -8.43
N ALA A 185 -33.95 -8.13 -7.13
CA ALA A 185 -32.94 -8.32 -6.10
C ALA A 185 -33.24 -9.56 -5.25
N PHE A 186 -32.20 -10.33 -4.95
CA PHE A 186 -32.26 -11.55 -4.15
C PHE A 186 -31.46 -11.37 -2.86
N ALA A 187 -32.09 -11.50 -1.70
CA ALA A 187 -31.40 -11.55 -0.42
C ALA A 187 -32.28 -12.05 0.73
N ASN A 188 -31.62 -12.42 1.83
CA ASN A 188 -32.29 -12.54 3.11
C ASN A 188 -32.52 -11.15 3.72
N TRP A 189 -33.65 -10.53 3.38
CA TRP A 189 -34.02 -9.19 3.85
C TRP A 189 -34.02 -9.04 5.38
N GLN A 190 -34.29 -10.12 6.14
CA GLN A 190 -34.24 -10.08 7.61
C GLN A 190 -32.83 -9.77 8.15
N ARG A 191 -31.77 -10.04 7.36
CA ARG A 191 -30.37 -9.79 7.71
C ARG A 191 -29.80 -8.51 7.09
N MET A 192 -30.57 -7.83 6.24
CA MET A 192 -30.09 -6.73 5.40
C MET A 192 -30.45 -5.32 5.92
N GLY A 193 -31.05 -5.22 7.11
CA GLY A 193 -31.36 -3.93 7.73
C GLY A 193 -32.40 -3.15 6.92
N LYS A 194 -32.08 -1.91 6.53
CA LYS A 194 -32.97 -1.01 5.76
C LYS A 194 -32.76 -1.06 4.24
N LYS A 195 -31.93 -1.98 3.74
CA LYS A 195 -31.56 -2.05 2.31
C LYS A 195 -32.72 -2.49 1.42
N ASP A 196 -33.69 -3.21 1.96
CA ASP A 196 -34.94 -3.55 1.29
C ASP A 196 -35.73 -2.28 0.91
N VAL A 197 -35.85 -1.32 1.83
CA VAL A 197 -36.51 -0.03 1.58
C VAL A 197 -35.76 0.77 0.50
N GLU A 198 -34.43 0.80 0.55
CA GLU A 198 -33.59 1.49 -0.43
C GLU A 198 -33.78 0.91 -1.85
N LEU A 199 -33.70 -0.41 -2.00
CA LEU A 199 -33.88 -1.07 -3.29
C LEU A 199 -35.33 -0.99 -3.80
N HIS A 200 -36.32 -1.05 -2.90
CA HIS A 200 -37.72 -0.85 -3.26
C HIS A 200 -37.95 0.56 -3.84
N ASN A 201 -37.35 1.60 -3.24
CA ASN A 201 -37.41 2.97 -3.77
C ASN A 201 -36.70 3.11 -5.14
N LEU A 202 -35.71 2.26 -5.42
CA LEU A 202 -35.03 2.16 -6.73
C LEU A 202 -35.79 1.27 -7.74
N HIS A 203 -37.02 0.86 -7.40
CA HIS A 203 -37.93 0.04 -8.22
C HIS A 203 -37.44 -1.40 -8.46
N TYR A 204 -36.76 -2.01 -7.47
CA TYR A 204 -36.44 -3.44 -7.51
C TYR A 204 -37.60 -4.28 -7.00
N GLU A 205 -37.89 -5.36 -7.72
CA GLU A 205 -38.65 -6.48 -7.20
C GLU A 205 -37.78 -7.26 -6.21
N LEU A 206 -38.24 -7.36 -4.96
CA LEU A 206 -37.48 -7.97 -3.87
C LEU A 206 -37.88 -9.44 -3.68
N ILE A 207 -36.98 -10.36 -3.95
CA ILE A 207 -37.18 -11.79 -3.71
C ILE A 207 -36.48 -12.19 -2.40
N HIS A 208 -37.29 -12.50 -1.39
CA HIS A 208 -36.80 -13.00 -0.12
C HIS A 208 -36.26 -14.44 -0.25
N VAL A 209 -35.11 -14.71 0.34
CA VAL A 209 -34.57 -16.06 0.50
C VAL A 209 -34.38 -16.43 1.97
N PRO A 210 -34.61 -17.71 2.34
CA PRO A 210 -34.42 -18.19 3.70
C PRO A 210 -32.94 -18.14 4.10
N ALA A 211 -32.69 -18.09 5.41
CA ALA A 211 -31.33 -18.14 5.96
C ALA A 211 -30.64 -19.45 5.57
N GLY A 212 -29.57 -19.36 4.81
CA GLY A 212 -28.75 -20.48 4.37
C GLY A 212 -27.56 -19.97 3.58
N LYS A 213 -26.46 -20.72 3.60
CA LYS A 213 -25.30 -20.42 2.78
C LYS A 213 -25.69 -20.61 1.31
N ASP A 214 -25.38 -19.64 0.45
CA ASP A 214 -25.66 -19.66 -0.99
C ASP A 214 -27.16 -19.72 -1.36
N SER A 215 -28.07 -19.45 -0.42
CA SER A 215 -29.53 -19.46 -0.67
C SER A 215 -29.96 -18.43 -1.72
N ALA A 216 -29.35 -17.24 -1.68
CA ALA A 216 -29.59 -16.17 -2.64
C ALA A 216 -29.14 -16.60 -4.04
N ASP A 217 -27.94 -17.18 -4.15
CA ASP A 217 -27.36 -17.68 -5.38
C ASP A 217 -28.22 -18.77 -6.04
N VAL A 218 -28.67 -19.76 -5.25
CA VAL A 218 -29.51 -20.84 -5.75
C VAL A 218 -30.85 -20.29 -6.24
N LYS A 219 -31.47 -19.37 -5.51
CA LYS A 219 -32.75 -18.77 -5.92
C LYS A 219 -32.58 -17.92 -7.16
N MET A 220 -31.53 -17.11 -7.23
CA MET A 220 -31.19 -16.28 -8.39
C MET A 220 -30.92 -17.15 -9.62
N ALA A 221 -30.18 -18.26 -9.48
CA ALA A 221 -29.95 -19.20 -10.57
C ALA A 221 -31.25 -19.86 -11.04
N THR A 222 -32.12 -20.25 -10.12
CA THR A 222 -33.39 -20.93 -10.43
C THR A 222 -34.37 -19.98 -11.14
N VAL A 223 -34.63 -18.81 -10.55
CA VAL A 223 -35.54 -17.80 -11.13
C VAL A 223 -34.93 -17.18 -12.37
N GLY A 224 -33.64 -16.89 -12.34
CA GLY A 224 -32.90 -16.32 -13.46
C GLY A 224 -32.96 -17.22 -14.69
N SER A 225 -32.86 -18.54 -14.51
CA SER A 225 -32.90 -19.49 -15.62
C SER A 225 -34.26 -19.56 -16.32
N SER A 226 -35.35 -19.09 -15.70
CA SER A 226 -36.69 -19.08 -16.34
C SER A 226 -37.10 -17.70 -16.88
N ILE A 227 -36.20 -16.70 -16.86
CA ILE A 227 -36.52 -15.34 -17.30
C ILE A 227 -37.05 -15.28 -18.73
N PHE A 228 -36.48 -16.06 -19.66
CA PHE A 228 -36.93 -16.07 -21.05
C PHE A 228 -38.38 -16.60 -21.21
N VAL A 229 -38.89 -17.37 -20.25
CA VAL A 229 -40.26 -17.86 -20.23
C VAL A 229 -41.22 -16.76 -19.80
N HIS A 230 -40.85 -16.02 -18.76
CA HIS A 230 -41.70 -14.98 -18.16
C HIS A 230 -41.59 -13.63 -18.88
N TYR A 231 -40.46 -13.37 -19.54
CA TYR A 231 -40.17 -12.15 -20.28
C TYR A 231 -39.68 -12.48 -21.70
N PRO A 232 -40.59 -12.85 -22.61
CA PRO A 232 -40.23 -13.22 -24.00
C PRO A 232 -39.58 -12.08 -24.80
N THR A 233 -39.78 -10.83 -24.37
CA THR A 233 -39.19 -9.62 -24.96
C THR A 233 -37.79 -9.32 -24.43
N ALA A 234 -37.29 -10.09 -23.45
CA ALA A 234 -35.95 -9.92 -22.94
C ALA A 234 -34.92 -10.17 -24.06
N LYS A 235 -33.97 -9.24 -24.19
CA LYS A 235 -32.85 -9.36 -25.13
C LYS A 235 -31.51 -9.30 -24.40
N GLU A 236 -31.46 -8.57 -23.29
CA GLU A 236 -30.26 -8.41 -22.48
C GLU A 236 -30.55 -8.77 -21.02
N VAL A 237 -29.58 -9.43 -20.36
CA VAL A 237 -29.67 -9.73 -18.93
C VAL A 237 -28.36 -9.34 -18.25
N LEU A 238 -28.44 -8.50 -17.23
CA LEU A 238 -27.33 -8.18 -16.34
C LEU A 238 -27.39 -9.10 -15.13
N VAL A 239 -26.36 -9.93 -14.97
CA VAL A 239 -26.19 -10.82 -13.82
C VAL A 239 -25.18 -10.16 -12.89
N CYS A 240 -25.68 -9.50 -11.85
CA CYS A 240 -24.91 -8.74 -10.88
C CYS A 240 -24.59 -9.62 -9.66
N SER A 241 -23.50 -10.36 -9.74
CA SER A 241 -22.96 -11.17 -8.64
C SER A 241 -21.45 -11.34 -8.78
N SER A 242 -20.76 -11.34 -7.64
CA SER A 242 -19.31 -11.55 -7.57
C SER A 242 -18.93 -13.04 -7.58
N ASP A 243 -19.88 -13.96 -7.37
CA ASP A 243 -19.60 -15.39 -7.29
C ASP A 243 -19.28 -16.01 -8.67
N GLU A 244 -18.33 -16.95 -8.70
CA GLU A 244 -18.04 -17.82 -9.84
C GLU A 244 -19.21 -18.75 -10.18
N VAL A 245 -20.02 -19.16 -9.21
CA VAL A 245 -21.16 -20.09 -9.39
C VAL A 245 -22.19 -19.56 -10.41
N MET A 246 -22.33 -18.24 -10.52
CA MET A 246 -23.24 -17.60 -11.50
C MET A 246 -22.83 -17.81 -12.97
N SER A 247 -21.69 -18.43 -13.25
CA SER A 247 -21.28 -18.78 -14.61
C SER A 247 -22.26 -19.75 -15.28
N HIS A 248 -22.88 -20.65 -14.52
CA HIS A 248 -23.88 -21.58 -15.04
C HIS A 248 -25.15 -20.86 -15.48
N LEU A 249 -25.66 -19.94 -14.64
CA LEU A 249 -26.79 -19.08 -15.00
C LEU A 249 -26.50 -18.27 -16.26
N CYS A 250 -25.32 -17.65 -16.34
CA CYS A 250 -24.92 -16.90 -17.54
C CYS A 250 -24.94 -17.79 -18.79
N THR A 251 -24.38 -19.00 -18.71
CA THR A 251 -24.34 -19.94 -19.83
C THR A 251 -25.75 -20.38 -20.26
N THR A 252 -26.64 -20.65 -19.31
CA THR A 252 -28.04 -21.00 -19.59
C THR A 252 -28.77 -19.88 -20.31
N LEU A 253 -28.65 -18.63 -19.81
CA LEU A 253 -29.27 -17.46 -20.43
C LEU A 253 -28.76 -17.22 -21.85
N GLN A 254 -27.44 -17.35 -22.07
CA GLN A 254 -26.84 -17.24 -23.40
C GLN A 254 -27.32 -18.32 -24.36
N THR A 255 -27.48 -19.56 -23.88
CA THR A 255 -27.97 -20.67 -24.71
C THR A 255 -29.40 -20.43 -25.21
N HIS A 256 -30.17 -19.65 -24.47
CA HIS A 256 -31.52 -19.21 -24.86
C HIS A 256 -31.52 -17.93 -25.70
N GLY A 257 -30.37 -17.49 -26.21
CA GLY A 257 -30.25 -16.38 -27.14
C GLY A 257 -30.24 -14.98 -26.51
N LEU A 258 -30.09 -14.89 -25.18
CA LEU A 258 -29.99 -13.62 -24.47
C LEU A 258 -28.54 -13.13 -24.43
N THR A 259 -28.35 -11.83 -24.60
CA THR A 259 -27.05 -11.18 -24.39
C THR A 259 -26.83 -10.99 -22.89
N VAL A 260 -25.82 -11.66 -22.33
CA VAL A 260 -25.58 -11.64 -20.88
C VAL A 260 -24.39 -10.75 -20.52
N TYR A 261 -24.63 -9.81 -19.62
CA TYR A 261 -23.62 -8.97 -19.00
C TYR A 261 -23.37 -9.43 -17.58
N ARG A 262 -22.16 -9.90 -17.29
CA ARG A 262 -21.76 -10.27 -15.94
C ARG A 262 -21.18 -9.05 -15.24
N VAL A 263 -21.84 -8.58 -14.19
CA VAL A 263 -21.42 -7.41 -13.41
C VAL A 263 -20.78 -7.88 -12.10
N ARG A 264 -19.56 -7.44 -11.84
CA ARG A 264 -18.81 -7.69 -10.60
C ARG A 264 -18.36 -6.36 -10.01
N LYS A 265 -18.38 -6.24 -8.67
CA LYS A 265 -17.85 -5.08 -7.95
C LYS A 265 -16.75 -5.54 -7.02
N HIS A 266 -15.58 -4.94 -7.15
CA HIS A 266 -14.44 -5.16 -6.27
C HIS A 266 -13.98 -3.82 -5.70
N GLY A 267 -14.34 -3.56 -4.45
CA GLY A 267 -14.14 -2.25 -3.83
C GLY A 267 -14.87 -1.16 -4.62
N LYS A 268 -14.11 -0.21 -5.17
CA LYS A 268 -14.65 0.88 -6.01
C LYS A 268 -14.77 0.52 -7.48
N THR A 269 -14.25 -0.62 -7.94
CA THR A 269 -14.24 -0.95 -9.37
C THR A 269 -15.42 -1.85 -9.72
N VAL A 270 -16.27 -1.41 -10.64
CA VAL A 270 -17.32 -2.18 -11.29
C VAL A 270 -16.81 -2.67 -12.63
N THR A 271 -16.88 -3.98 -12.84
CA THR A 271 -16.46 -4.63 -14.08
C THR A 271 -17.67 -5.31 -14.70
N VAL A 272 -17.96 -5.00 -15.96
CA VAL A 272 -19.07 -5.54 -16.73
C VAL A 272 -18.51 -6.31 -17.90
N PHE A 273 -18.62 -7.64 -17.84
CA PHE A 273 -18.16 -8.53 -18.89
C PHE A 273 -19.33 -8.92 -19.79
N ASN A 274 -19.29 -8.50 -21.04
CA ASN A 274 -20.22 -8.98 -22.06
C ASN A 274 -19.75 -10.37 -22.51
N THR A 275 -20.52 -11.38 -22.12
CA THR A 275 -20.19 -12.79 -22.33
C THR A 275 -20.28 -13.24 -23.79
N GLN A 276 -20.97 -12.49 -24.66
CA GLN A 276 -21.14 -12.80 -26.08
C GLN A 276 -20.03 -12.22 -26.94
N THR A 277 -19.59 -10.99 -26.65
CA THR A 277 -18.54 -10.30 -27.40
C THR A 277 -17.14 -10.45 -26.78
N GLY A 278 -17.06 -10.93 -25.53
CA GLY A 278 -15.82 -10.98 -24.77
C GLY A 278 -15.30 -9.61 -24.33
N LYS A 279 -16.05 -8.53 -24.55
CA LYS A 279 -15.66 -7.18 -24.14
C LYS A 279 -15.89 -6.99 -22.65
N THR A 280 -14.91 -6.37 -21.99
CA THR A 280 -15.00 -5.98 -20.58
C THR A 280 -15.04 -4.46 -20.49
N TYR A 281 -16.08 -3.94 -19.85
CA TYR A 281 -16.21 -2.53 -19.50
C TYR A 281 -15.87 -2.38 -18.02
N THR A 282 -14.92 -1.50 -17.70
CA THR A 282 -14.51 -1.26 -16.32
C THR A 282 -14.83 0.18 -15.97
N HIS A 283 -15.49 0.38 -14.85
CA HIS A 283 -15.82 1.69 -14.30
C HIS A 283 -15.42 1.74 -12.84
N ILE A 284 -14.74 2.81 -12.44
CA ILE A 284 -14.36 3.04 -11.05
C ILE A 284 -15.40 4.00 -10.49
N LEU A 285 -16.17 3.53 -9.51
CA LEU A 285 -17.18 4.27 -8.76
C LEU A 285 -16.55 5.33 -7.86
N GLY A 286 -17.20 6.48 -7.83
CA GLY A 286 -16.61 7.72 -7.37
C GLY A 286 -15.86 8.39 -8.51
N SER A 287 -16.18 9.68 -8.72
CA SER A 287 -15.43 10.67 -9.49
C SER A 287 -13.99 10.20 -9.77
N ILE A 288 -13.57 10.17 -11.06
CA ILE A 288 -12.16 9.99 -11.50
C ILE A 288 -11.32 10.52 -10.37
N PRO A 289 -10.57 9.67 -9.64
CA PRO A 289 -10.30 10.03 -8.29
C PRO A 289 -9.24 11.10 -8.43
N GLU A 290 -9.65 12.38 -8.28
CA GLU A 290 -8.80 13.55 -8.46
C GLU A 290 -7.58 13.20 -7.66
N ILE A 291 -6.45 13.09 -8.36
CA ILE A 291 -5.24 12.57 -7.76
C ILE A 291 -5.03 13.43 -6.53
N PRO A 292 -5.06 12.83 -5.33
CA PRO A 292 -5.19 13.60 -4.10
C PRO A 292 -4.08 14.61 -4.10
N THR A 293 -4.36 15.87 -3.76
CA THR A 293 -3.30 16.85 -3.61
C THR A 293 -2.20 16.28 -2.72
N LEU A 294 -0.95 16.67 -2.97
CA LEU A 294 0.20 16.13 -2.25
C LEU A 294 -0.02 16.16 -0.72
N GLU A 295 -0.60 17.24 -0.20
CA GLU A 295 -0.94 17.39 1.22
C GLU A 295 -1.95 16.33 1.72
N ARG A 296 -3.01 16.06 0.94
CA ARG A 296 -4.02 15.05 1.26
C ARG A 296 -3.44 13.65 1.23
N PHE A 297 -2.57 13.37 0.26
CA PHE A 297 -1.85 12.10 0.18
C PHE A 297 -0.95 11.88 1.41
N LEU A 298 -0.14 12.88 1.77
CA LEU A 298 0.74 12.79 2.93
C LEU A 298 -0.06 12.63 4.23
N TYR A 299 -1.19 13.33 4.36
CA TYR A 299 -2.09 13.15 5.50
C TYR A 299 -2.63 11.72 5.61
N GLN A 300 -3.08 11.13 4.50
CA GLN A 300 -3.59 9.75 4.47
C GLN A 300 -2.54 8.72 4.90
N ILE A 301 -1.30 8.88 4.43
CA ILE A 301 -0.19 8.00 4.83
C ILE A 301 0.14 8.19 6.32
N LYS A 302 0.15 9.45 6.81
CA LYS A 302 0.35 9.72 8.24
C LYS A 302 -0.70 9.01 9.09
N ASP A 303 -1.97 9.10 8.70
CA ASP A 303 -3.07 8.48 9.43
C ASP A 303 -2.95 6.95 9.52
N ILE A 304 -2.52 6.31 8.42
CA ILE A 304 -2.26 4.87 8.38
C ILE A 304 -1.12 4.51 9.34
N ILE A 305 -0.02 5.27 9.33
CA ILE A 305 1.13 4.99 10.20
C ILE A 305 0.73 5.15 11.67
N LYS A 306 0.03 6.23 12.03
CA LYS A 306 -0.46 6.44 13.41
C LYS A 306 -1.35 5.29 13.88
N TYR A 307 -2.28 4.87 13.02
CA TYR A 307 -3.18 3.76 13.32
C TYR A 307 -2.41 2.45 13.56
N GLU A 308 -1.44 2.12 12.68
CA GLU A 308 -0.64 0.91 12.83
C GLU A 308 0.34 0.97 14.01
N GLN A 309 0.89 2.15 14.32
CA GLN A 309 1.70 2.38 15.53
C GLN A 309 0.88 2.15 16.80
N ALA A 310 -0.34 2.70 16.87
CA ALA A 310 -1.24 2.51 18.01
C ALA A 310 -1.70 1.05 18.15
N LYS A 311 -1.97 0.37 17.03
CA LYS A 311 -2.43 -1.02 17.00
C LYS A 311 -1.35 -2.02 17.42
N THR A 312 -0.11 -1.81 16.99
CA THR A 312 0.99 -2.77 17.20
C THR A 312 1.89 -2.41 18.38
N ASN A 313 1.74 -1.20 18.93
CA ASN A 313 2.61 -0.61 19.96
C ASN A 313 4.09 -0.52 19.56
N TYR A 314 4.38 -0.56 18.24
CA TYR A 314 5.70 -0.34 17.68
C TYR A 314 5.76 1.01 16.98
N SER A 315 6.79 1.80 17.26
CA SER A 315 7.00 3.07 16.57
C SER A 315 7.39 2.88 15.10
N TRP A 316 8.11 1.80 14.78
CA TRP A 316 8.56 1.52 13.41
C TRP A 316 7.61 0.55 12.71
N ILE A 317 7.00 1.00 11.62
CA ILE A 317 6.09 0.19 10.81
C ILE A 317 6.77 -0.18 9.50
N LYS A 318 6.59 -1.42 9.03
CA LYS A 318 7.09 -1.82 7.71
C LYS A 318 6.43 -0.96 6.64
N LEU A 319 7.24 -0.32 5.79
CA LEU A 319 6.74 0.53 4.71
C LEU A 319 5.80 -0.27 3.81
N SER A 320 6.16 -1.51 3.45
CA SER A 320 5.31 -2.41 2.66
C SER A 320 3.88 -2.54 3.18
N ASN A 321 3.71 -2.62 4.51
CA ASN A 321 2.41 -2.78 5.14
C ASN A 321 1.59 -1.47 5.04
N VAL A 322 2.24 -0.32 5.23
CA VAL A 322 1.60 0.99 5.05
C VAL A 322 1.12 1.17 3.62
N LEU A 323 1.94 0.75 2.64
CA LEU A 323 1.58 0.83 1.23
C LEU A 323 0.43 -0.13 0.86
N GLU A 324 0.43 -1.34 1.43
CA GLU A 324 -0.66 -2.30 1.23
C GLU A 324 -1.98 -1.76 1.79
N ILE A 325 -1.97 -1.21 3.01
CA ILE A 325 -3.15 -0.58 3.63
C ILE A 325 -3.61 0.63 2.81
N TYR A 326 -2.69 1.45 2.29
CA TYR A 326 -3.04 2.58 1.43
C TYR A 326 -3.73 2.12 0.14
N ASN A 327 -3.18 1.11 -0.54
CA ASN A 327 -3.77 0.56 -1.76
C ASN A 327 -5.14 -0.09 -1.54
N ILE A 328 -5.39 -0.66 -0.34
CA ILE A 328 -6.69 -1.23 0.03
C ILE A 328 -7.72 -0.12 0.30
N LYS A 329 -7.31 0.99 0.95
CA LYS A 329 -8.21 2.03 1.45
C LYS A 329 -8.44 3.18 0.46
N TYR A 330 -7.50 3.43 -0.45
CA TYR A 330 -7.47 4.60 -1.33
C TYR A 330 -7.18 4.23 -2.79
N GLN A 331 -6.45 5.08 -3.53
CA GLN A 331 -6.08 4.90 -4.94
C GLN A 331 -4.76 4.11 -5.07
N PRO A 332 -4.47 3.49 -6.23
CA PRO A 332 -3.18 2.84 -6.47
C PRO A 332 -2.01 3.82 -6.27
N LEU A 333 -1.14 3.53 -5.30
CA LEU A 333 -0.01 4.36 -4.94
C LEU A 333 0.91 4.68 -6.12
N ALA A 334 1.07 3.74 -7.05
CA ALA A 334 1.90 3.91 -8.24
C ALA A 334 1.42 5.07 -9.13
N GLU A 335 0.10 5.26 -9.24
CA GLU A 335 -0.51 6.34 -10.03
C GLU A 335 -0.36 7.68 -9.31
N VAL A 336 -0.54 7.71 -7.99
CA VAL A 336 -0.36 8.91 -7.16
C VAL A 336 1.09 9.40 -7.18
N ILE A 337 2.07 8.49 -7.08
CA ILE A 337 3.50 8.84 -7.13
C ILE A 337 3.92 9.24 -8.54
N ALA A 338 3.46 8.53 -9.58
CA ALA A 338 3.77 8.90 -10.96
C ALA A 338 3.26 10.31 -11.31
N PHE A 339 2.16 10.74 -10.71
CA PHE A 339 1.61 12.08 -10.90
C PHE A 339 2.37 13.16 -10.11
N HIS A 340 2.62 12.96 -8.81
CA HIS A 340 3.29 13.96 -7.97
C HIS A 340 4.82 13.96 -8.10
N SER A 341 5.42 12.88 -8.59
CA SER A 341 6.86 12.69 -8.71
C SER A 341 7.20 11.65 -9.79
N PRO A 342 6.98 11.98 -11.09
CA PRO A 342 7.27 11.07 -12.19
C PRO A 342 8.74 10.61 -12.18
N GLY A 343 8.95 9.29 -12.34
CA GLY A 343 10.27 8.68 -12.44
C GLY A 343 11.00 8.38 -11.12
N LYS A 344 10.38 8.65 -9.96
CA LYS A 344 10.97 8.33 -8.64
C LYS A 344 10.40 7.06 -8.04
N ASN A 345 11.25 6.30 -7.33
CA ASN A 345 10.81 5.17 -6.50
C ASN A 345 10.06 5.71 -5.26
N ILE A 346 9.13 4.92 -4.73
CA ILE A 346 8.42 5.17 -3.46
C ILE A 346 9.37 5.58 -2.32
N SER A 347 10.52 4.92 -2.18
CA SER A 347 11.51 5.29 -1.17
C SER A 347 12.08 6.69 -1.41
N ASP A 348 12.39 7.05 -2.67
CA ASP A 348 12.90 8.37 -3.05
C ASP A 348 11.83 9.47 -2.92
N PHE A 349 10.57 9.10 -3.06
CA PHE A 349 9.44 9.97 -2.80
C PHE A 349 9.40 10.37 -1.32
N PHE A 350 9.38 9.40 -0.40
CA PHE A 350 9.31 9.67 1.03
C PHE A 350 10.59 10.35 1.58
N LEU A 351 11.75 10.13 0.95
CA LEU A 351 12.99 10.87 1.25
C LEU A 351 12.88 12.39 0.99
N GLN A 352 11.87 12.87 0.26
CA GLN A 352 11.62 14.30 0.09
C GLN A 352 10.82 14.91 1.25
N PHE A 353 10.20 14.08 2.08
CA PHE A 353 9.33 14.48 3.19
C PHE A 353 9.92 14.06 4.54
N GLN A 354 11.24 14.15 4.71
CA GLN A 354 11.95 13.71 5.92
C GLN A 354 11.50 14.41 7.21
N ASN A 355 10.87 15.58 7.09
CA ASN A 355 10.28 16.31 8.22
C ASN A 355 9.01 15.64 8.75
N ASP A 356 8.36 14.83 7.94
CA ASP A 356 7.10 14.17 8.24
C ASP A 356 7.27 12.66 8.40
N PHE A 357 8.21 12.05 7.67
CA PHE A 357 8.44 10.62 7.65
C PHE A 357 9.92 10.31 7.81
N VAL A 358 10.26 9.41 8.73
CA VAL A 358 11.62 8.89 8.84
C VAL A 358 11.65 7.48 8.27
N LEU A 359 12.50 7.28 7.26
CA LEU A 359 12.76 5.97 6.68
C LEU A 359 13.99 5.34 7.32
N TYR A 360 13.89 4.07 7.68
CA TYR A 360 15.00 3.26 8.16
C TYR A 360 15.07 1.98 7.34
N LYS A 361 16.27 1.67 6.83
CA LYS A 361 16.56 0.42 6.14
C LYS A 361 17.75 -0.23 6.84
N PRO A 362 17.57 -1.35 7.55
CA PRO A 362 18.68 -2.10 8.15
C PRO A 362 19.64 -2.59 7.06
N GLU A 363 20.96 -2.57 7.32
CA GLU A 363 21.95 -3.09 6.35
C GLU A 363 21.79 -4.60 6.08
N GLU A 364 21.22 -5.33 7.05
CA GLU A 364 21.03 -6.78 7.00
C GLU A 364 19.69 -7.21 6.40
N SER A 365 18.79 -6.28 6.04
CA SER A 365 17.49 -6.63 5.45
C SER A 365 17.12 -5.75 4.25
N SER A 366 16.42 -6.36 3.29
CA SER A 366 15.80 -5.61 2.18
C SER A 366 14.54 -4.85 2.62
N GLU A 367 14.14 -4.96 3.89
CA GLU A 367 12.91 -4.37 4.42
C GLU A 367 13.13 -2.90 4.80
N CYS A 368 12.21 -2.04 4.37
CA CYS A 368 12.21 -0.62 4.71
C CYS A 368 11.13 -0.35 5.75
N TYR A 369 11.47 0.41 6.78
CA TYR A 369 10.58 0.83 7.85
C TYR A 369 10.34 2.33 7.78
N ILE A 370 9.15 2.75 8.17
CA ILE A 370 8.70 4.13 8.23
C ILE A 370 8.12 4.42 9.61
N THR A 371 8.39 5.60 10.14
CA THR A 371 7.81 6.10 11.38
C THR A 371 7.43 7.57 11.24
N LEU A 372 6.43 7.96 12.02
CA LEU A 372 6.18 9.35 12.38
C LEU A 372 6.75 9.56 13.77
N PHE A 373 7.62 10.55 13.95
CA PHE A 373 7.87 11.09 15.28
C PHE A 373 6.80 12.15 15.55
N GLU A 374 5.78 11.77 16.33
CA GLU A 374 4.82 12.76 16.82
C GLU A 374 5.52 13.69 17.81
N ASN A 375 5.53 14.99 17.50
CA ASN A 375 5.47 15.99 18.57
C ASN A 375 4.17 15.72 19.36
N PRO A 376 4.19 15.75 20.71
CA PRO A 376 3.05 15.36 21.53
C PRO A 376 1.77 16.11 21.14
N PRO A 377 0.59 15.49 21.28
CA PRO A 377 -0.65 15.96 20.68
C PRO A 377 -1.05 17.32 21.25
N ARG A 378 -1.20 18.31 20.36
CA ARG A 378 -1.92 19.54 20.68
C ARG A 378 -3.39 19.19 20.86
N ILE A 379 -3.90 19.39 22.07
CA ILE A 379 -5.33 19.43 22.34
C ILE A 379 -5.92 20.49 21.40
N ALA A 380 -6.82 20.05 20.52
CA ALA A 380 -7.56 20.93 19.65
C ALA A 380 -8.53 21.76 20.51
N THR A 381 -8.20 23.02 20.76
CA THR A 381 -9.21 24.05 20.96
C THR A 381 -9.39 24.78 19.64
N SER A 382 -10.63 24.71 19.18
CA SER A 382 -11.16 25.37 17.99
C SER A 382 -10.97 26.89 18.08
N ALA A 383 -10.01 27.41 17.33
CA ALA A 383 -10.04 28.80 16.86
C ALA A 383 -9.34 28.83 15.50
N GLY A 384 -10.18 28.88 14.45
CA GLY A 384 -9.73 28.86 13.06
C GLY A 384 -9.04 30.14 12.63
N SER A 385 -8.24 29.99 11.57
CA SER A 385 -8.10 30.93 10.46
C SER A 385 -7.91 32.43 10.78
N THR A 386 -6.69 32.88 11.12
CA THR A 386 -6.34 34.31 10.91
C THR A 386 -4.85 34.66 10.78
N LEU A 387 -3.92 33.77 10.37
CA LEU A 387 -2.49 34.13 10.34
C LEU A 387 -1.69 33.73 9.07
N GLN A 388 -2.36 33.48 7.94
CA GLN A 388 -1.70 33.48 6.62
C GLN A 388 -1.78 34.84 5.89
N SER A 389 -2.61 35.80 6.34
CA SER A 389 -2.72 37.11 5.69
C SER A 389 -1.76 38.18 6.24
N ALA A 390 -1.19 38.01 7.43
CA ALA A 390 -0.33 39.02 8.05
C ALA A 390 1.14 39.01 7.57
N PHE A 391 1.58 37.95 6.87
CA PHE A 391 2.97 37.81 6.40
C PHE A 391 3.22 38.31 4.96
N LYS A 392 2.18 38.82 4.26
CA LYS A 392 2.32 39.31 2.88
C LYS A 392 2.80 40.76 2.75
N SER A 393 2.98 41.49 3.86
CA SER A 393 3.51 42.85 3.81
C SER A 393 4.97 42.86 4.25
N GLY A 394 5.90 42.60 3.31
CA GLY A 394 7.32 42.91 3.50
C GLY A 394 8.34 41.80 3.24
N ILE A 395 7.96 40.56 2.92
CA ILE A 395 8.95 39.53 2.57
C ILE A 395 9.47 39.78 1.15
N LYS A 396 10.71 40.25 1.03
CA LYS A 396 11.45 40.24 -0.25
C LYS A 396 11.58 38.78 -0.72
N THR A 397 11.11 38.48 -1.92
CA THR A 397 11.15 37.14 -2.53
C THR A 397 12.57 36.65 -2.85
N SER A 398 13.58 37.52 -2.73
CA SER A 398 14.98 37.20 -2.98
C SER A 398 15.88 37.88 -1.95
N ILE A 399 16.74 37.09 -1.29
CA ILE A 399 17.83 37.60 -0.45
C ILE A 399 19.06 37.80 -1.33
N ASN A 400 19.47 39.05 -1.49
CA ASN A 400 20.53 39.47 -2.40
C ASN A 400 21.79 39.96 -1.68
N SER A 401 21.74 40.12 -0.36
CA SER A 401 22.91 40.50 0.46
C SER A 401 23.04 39.68 1.74
N THR A 402 24.24 39.69 2.31
CA THR A 402 24.51 39.05 3.62
C THR A 402 23.75 39.74 4.75
N SER A 403 23.54 41.06 4.69
CA SER A 403 22.75 41.78 5.69
C SER A 403 21.28 41.39 5.64
N GLU A 404 20.70 41.28 4.44
CA GLU A 404 19.33 40.79 4.27
C GLU A 404 19.16 39.35 4.77
N LEU A 405 20.18 38.50 4.59
CA LEU A 405 20.18 37.14 5.13
C LEU A 405 20.14 37.14 6.66
N LYS A 406 20.92 38.03 7.30
CA LYS A 406 20.93 38.17 8.76
C LYS A 406 19.58 38.63 9.29
N GLU A 407 19.02 39.69 8.70
CA GLU A 407 17.69 40.21 9.09
C GLU A 407 16.59 39.16 8.93
N ALA A 408 16.60 38.43 7.82
CA ALA A 408 15.67 37.34 7.58
C ALA A 408 15.77 36.25 8.65
N LEU A 409 16.98 35.87 9.06
CA LEU A 409 17.19 34.86 10.10
C LEU A 409 16.76 35.36 11.48
N ILE A 410 17.02 36.62 11.81
CA ILE A 410 16.57 37.23 13.07
C ILE A 410 15.04 37.27 13.12
N ALA A 411 14.39 37.65 12.02
CA ALA A 411 12.92 37.67 11.93
C ALA A 411 12.33 36.27 12.14
N ILE A 412 12.89 35.26 11.46
CA ILE A 412 12.45 33.86 11.62
C ILE A 412 12.68 33.38 13.05
N PHE A 413 13.83 33.69 13.64
CA PHE A 413 14.12 33.30 15.01
C PHE A 413 13.11 33.91 15.98
N LYS A 414 12.89 35.23 15.92
CA LYS A 414 11.91 35.93 16.76
C LYS A 414 10.51 35.33 16.60
N GLU A 415 10.10 35.00 15.37
CA GLU A 415 8.82 34.34 15.11
C GLU A 415 8.73 32.96 15.75
N LEU A 416 9.79 32.15 15.66
CA LEU A 416 9.85 30.84 16.29
C LEU A 416 9.83 30.94 17.82
N THR A 417 10.47 31.96 18.39
CA THR A 417 10.43 32.20 19.84
C THR A 417 9.03 32.60 20.29
N VAL A 418 8.32 33.46 19.54
CA VAL A 418 6.95 33.86 19.85
C VAL A 418 5.98 32.69 19.72
N LYS A 419 6.12 31.87 18.67
CA LYS A 419 5.23 30.71 18.43
C LYS A 419 5.46 29.58 19.42
N HIS A 420 6.70 29.42 19.90
CA HIS A 420 7.10 28.33 20.78
C HIS A 420 8.04 28.82 21.89
N PRO A 421 7.53 29.56 22.88
CA PRO A 421 8.36 30.16 23.94
C PRO A 421 9.06 29.13 24.81
N GLU A 422 8.52 27.91 24.91
CA GLU A 422 9.06 26.82 25.73
C GLU A 422 9.95 25.84 24.96
N THR A 423 10.03 25.94 23.62
CA THR A 423 10.87 25.02 22.83
C THR A 423 12.17 25.70 22.40
N PRO A 424 13.33 25.12 22.74
CA PRO A 424 14.60 25.60 22.22
C PRO A 424 14.65 25.54 20.69
N ILE A 425 15.08 26.64 20.05
CA ILE A 425 15.16 26.72 18.59
C ILE A 425 16.45 26.05 18.13
N THR A 426 16.34 24.97 17.35
CA THR A 426 17.50 24.32 16.73
C THR A 426 17.91 25.02 15.43
N ILE A 427 19.16 24.84 15.03
CA ILE A 427 19.70 25.30 13.75
C ILE A 427 18.92 24.69 12.58
N ASP A 428 18.47 23.45 12.73
CA ASP A 428 17.65 22.76 11.73
C ASP A 428 16.26 23.40 11.61
N ALA A 429 15.65 23.79 12.74
CA ALA A 429 14.36 24.49 12.75
C ALA A 429 14.47 25.87 12.09
N LEU A 430 15.56 26.60 12.36
CA LEU A 430 15.84 27.89 11.74
C LEU A 430 16.08 27.76 10.23
N GLY A 431 16.89 26.79 9.80
CA GLY A 431 17.16 26.50 8.39
C GLY A 431 15.93 26.01 7.62
N SER A 432 15.09 25.20 8.26
CA SER A 432 13.84 24.69 7.67
C SER A 432 12.82 25.80 7.47
N ASN A 433 12.65 26.70 8.45
CA ASN A 433 11.76 27.84 8.31
C ASN A 433 12.28 28.85 7.28
N PHE A 434 13.59 29.05 7.21
CA PHE A 434 14.19 29.82 6.13
C PHE A 434 13.85 29.23 4.75
N SER A 435 14.03 27.92 4.56
CA SER A 435 13.71 27.27 3.29
C SER A 435 12.22 27.31 2.96
N ARG A 436 11.35 27.28 3.98
CA ARG A 436 9.89 27.41 3.82
C ARG A 436 9.48 28.81 3.34
N ILE A 437 10.11 29.86 3.88
CA ILE A 437 9.75 31.26 3.57
C ILE A 437 10.36 31.69 2.23
N TYR A 438 11.59 31.28 1.93
CA TYR A 438 12.34 31.76 0.76
C TYR A 438 12.44 30.74 -0.38
N GLY A 439 11.86 29.54 -0.23
CA GLY A 439 11.83 28.49 -1.26
C GLY A 439 13.20 27.88 -1.61
N GLN A 440 14.27 28.28 -0.91
CA GLN A 440 15.63 27.79 -1.13
C GLN A 440 16.35 27.52 0.20
N GLY A 441 17.13 26.44 0.23
CA GLY A 441 17.90 26.07 1.42
C GLY A 441 18.99 27.10 1.75
N ILE A 442 19.22 27.34 3.04
CA ILE A 442 20.16 28.36 3.51
C ILE A 442 21.59 28.17 3.01
N THR A 443 22.06 26.93 2.91
CA THR A 443 23.37 26.60 2.35
C THR A 443 23.50 27.05 0.89
N LYS A 444 22.43 26.96 0.08
CA LYS A 444 22.44 27.47 -1.30
C LYS A 444 22.51 28.99 -1.32
N THR A 445 21.79 29.66 -0.42
CA THR A 445 21.87 31.12 -0.26
C THR A 445 23.28 31.57 0.14
N LEU A 446 23.90 30.90 1.10
CA LEU A 446 25.25 31.22 1.57
C LEU A 446 26.31 31.03 0.47
N SER A 447 26.21 29.94 -0.30
CA SER A 447 27.06 29.71 -1.47
C SER A 447 26.91 30.82 -2.52
N ARG A 448 25.66 31.26 -2.80
CA ARG A 448 25.39 32.38 -3.71
C ARG A 448 26.00 33.70 -3.23
N LEU A 449 25.98 33.95 -1.92
CA LEU A 449 26.52 35.15 -1.29
C LEU A 449 28.03 35.08 -1.00
N LYS A 450 28.71 34.00 -1.42
CA LYS A 450 30.15 33.75 -1.16
C LYS A 450 30.54 33.74 0.33
N GLN A 451 29.64 33.33 1.22
CA GLN A 451 29.85 33.28 2.68
C GLN A 451 30.28 31.89 3.21
N GLY A 452 30.62 30.96 2.30
CA GLY A 452 30.92 29.56 2.64
C GLY A 452 29.65 28.70 2.78
N SER A 453 29.74 27.39 2.59
CA SER A 453 28.57 26.48 2.58
C SER A 453 28.13 25.99 3.96
N ASN A 454 28.83 26.37 5.03
CA ASN A 454 28.59 25.84 6.37
C ASN A 454 27.74 26.81 7.21
N PHE A 455 26.46 26.46 7.37
CA PHE A 455 25.48 27.27 8.09
C PHE A 455 25.82 27.49 9.58
N PRO A 456 26.22 26.46 10.37
CA PRO A 456 26.73 26.67 11.72
C PRO A 456 27.88 27.69 11.81
N ILE A 457 28.86 27.59 10.92
CA ILE A 457 30.01 28.51 10.89
C ILE A 457 29.55 29.94 10.57
N PHE A 458 28.61 30.09 9.63
CA PHE A 458 28.03 31.39 9.33
C PHE A 458 27.32 32.03 10.54
N LEU A 459 26.52 31.26 11.28
CA LEU A 459 25.82 31.76 12.47
C LEU A 459 26.81 32.17 13.57
N GLN A 460 27.88 31.40 13.79
CA GLN A 460 28.94 31.77 14.74
C GLN A 460 29.66 33.05 14.32
N ASN A 461 29.93 33.23 13.02
CA ASN A 461 30.68 34.39 12.52
C ASN A 461 29.82 35.65 12.35
N CYS A 462 28.48 35.54 12.34
CA CYS A 462 27.62 36.69 12.07
C CYS A 462 27.41 37.61 13.27
N GLY A 463 27.79 37.18 14.49
CA GLY A 463 27.77 37.98 15.72
C GLY A 463 26.40 38.12 16.41
N TYR A 464 25.31 37.71 15.76
CA TYR A 464 23.94 37.84 16.29
C TYR A 464 23.42 36.56 16.94
N PHE A 465 24.06 35.42 16.68
CA PHE A 465 23.62 34.12 17.17
C PHE A 465 24.73 33.41 17.94
N SER A 466 24.34 32.77 19.04
CA SER A 466 25.16 31.81 19.78
C SER A 466 24.65 30.39 19.51
N LEU A 467 25.57 29.45 19.37
CA LEU A 467 25.26 28.04 19.14
C LEU A 467 25.65 27.20 20.35
N THR A 468 24.71 26.42 20.90
CA THR A 468 24.98 25.43 21.96
C THR A 468 24.66 24.02 21.46
N PRO A 469 25.52 23.01 21.68
CA PRO A 469 25.25 21.65 21.22
C PRO A 469 23.99 21.06 21.86
N TYR A 470 23.18 20.35 21.07
CA TYR A 470 21.95 19.67 21.52
C TYR A 470 21.71 18.39 20.73
N GLY A 471 22.01 17.24 21.35
CA GLY A 471 21.95 15.94 20.70
C GLY A 471 22.90 15.85 19.50
N LYS A 472 22.33 15.65 18.29
CA LYS A 472 23.08 15.64 17.01
C LYS A 472 23.07 17.01 16.30
N SER A 473 22.53 18.06 16.92
CA SER A 473 22.33 19.38 16.32
C SER A 473 22.83 20.51 17.25
N TYR A 474 22.59 21.77 16.87
CA TYR A 474 22.90 22.95 17.68
C TYR A 474 21.61 23.72 17.98
N LEU A 475 21.44 24.19 19.22
CA LEU A 475 20.49 25.24 19.56
C LEU A 475 21.04 26.59 19.16
N VAL A 476 20.14 27.46 18.76
CA VAL A 476 20.42 28.83 18.38
C VAL A 476 19.83 29.74 19.46
N THR A 477 20.60 30.71 19.90
CA THR A 477 20.15 31.79 20.79
C THR A 477 20.55 33.13 20.20
N LEU A 478 19.70 34.14 20.29
CA LEU A 478 20.04 35.49 19.86
C LEU A 478 20.89 36.18 20.93
N HIS A 479 21.97 36.85 20.52
CA HIS A 479 22.63 37.81 21.40
C HIS A 479 21.65 38.97 21.63
N GLN A 480 21.19 39.14 22.87
CA GLN A 480 20.44 40.33 23.24
C GLN A 480 21.40 41.51 23.17
N ASP A 481 21.11 42.44 22.25
CA ASP A 481 21.70 43.77 22.29
C ASP A 481 21.17 44.46 23.56
N GLU A 482 22.07 44.81 24.46
CA GLU A 482 21.74 45.57 25.67
C GLU A 482 21.27 46.98 25.26
N SER A 483 19.96 47.16 25.15
CA SER A 483 19.35 48.49 25.26
C SER A 483 18.10 48.44 26.15
N LYS A 484 18.39 48.62 27.44
CA LYS A 484 17.61 49.26 28.53
C LYS A 484 16.29 48.62 29.04
N ASP A 485 16.31 48.50 30.38
CA ASP A 485 15.23 48.50 31.37
C ASP A 485 14.63 47.14 31.85
N THR A 486 15.28 46.62 32.92
CA THR A 486 14.77 45.99 34.17
C THR A 486 13.36 45.35 34.18
N VAL A 487 13.12 44.14 34.74
CA VAL A 487 13.25 43.75 36.16
C VAL A 487 13.51 42.24 36.34
N ASN A 488 14.30 41.94 37.37
CA ASN A 488 14.85 40.66 37.83
C ASN A 488 13.89 39.47 38.03
N ALA A 489 14.30 38.30 37.55
CA ALA A 489 14.24 37.03 38.30
C ALA A 489 15.39 36.10 37.85
N ALA A 490 16.44 36.02 38.67
CA ALA A 490 17.52 35.03 38.58
C ALA A 490 17.01 33.65 39.05
N MET A 491 17.43 32.45 38.62
CA MET A 491 18.73 31.81 38.29
C MET A 491 18.43 30.45 37.58
N PRO A 492 19.41 29.62 37.11
CA PRO A 492 20.86 29.79 37.16
C PRO A 492 21.58 29.75 35.80
N LYS A 493 22.61 30.59 35.70
CA LYS A 493 23.68 30.50 34.70
C LYS A 493 24.33 29.11 34.78
N ALA A 494 24.54 28.48 33.62
CA ALA A 494 25.36 27.28 33.49
C ALA A 494 26.71 27.50 34.19
N ARG A 495 27.00 26.70 35.23
CA ARG A 495 28.31 26.66 35.85
C ARG A 495 29.31 26.18 34.79
N ALA A 496 30.27 27.05 34.47
CA ALA A 496 31.46 26.65 33.74
C ALA A 496 32.22 25.60 34.57
N PHE A 497 32.12 24.32 34.21
CA PHE A 497 33.01 23.28 34.74
C PHE A 497 34.29 23.26 33.90
N SER A 498 35.11 24.31 34.08
CA SER A 498 36.48 24.40 33.57
C SER A 498 37.47 23.76 34.56
N SER A 499 37.20 22.54 35.02
CA SER A 499 38.16 21.76 35.79
C SER A 499 38.75 20.70 34.87
N GLU A 500 39.99 20.89 34.46
CA GLU A 500 40.80 19.88 33.82
C GLU A 500 40.78 18.59 34.67
N ILE A 501 40.39 17.46 34.08
CA ILE A 501 40.29 16.18 34.79
C ILE A 501 41.71 15.64 35.00
N LYS A 502 42.19 15.70 36.24
CA LYS A 502 43.56 15.34 36.64
C LYS A 502 43.63 14.06 37.48
N SER A 503 42.52 13.68 38.11
CA SER A 503 42.44 12.48 38.93
C SER A 503 41.23 11.60 38.60
N LEU A 504 41.25 10.37 39.10
CA LEU A 504 40.13 9.45 38.98
C LEU A 504 38.88 9.96 39.73
N VAL A 505 39.09 10.68 40.84
CA VAL A 505 38.01 11.31 41.62
C VAL A 505 37.36 12.45 40.82
N ASP A 506 38.15 13.25 40.12
CA ASP A 506 37.62 14.31 39.25
C ASP A 506 36.79 13.73 38.10
N LEU A 507 37.25 12.61 37.54
CA LEU A 507 36.52 11.88 36.50
C LEU A 507 35.20 11.32 37.04
N GLU A 508 35.21 10.74 38.25
CA GLU A 508 34.02 10.21 38.90
C GLU A 508 32.99 11.33 39.17
N VAL A 509 33.43 12.46 39.75
CA VAL A 509 32.57 13.63 39.99
C VAL A 509 31.99 14.17 38.68
N ALA A 510 32.80 14.29 37.64
CA ALA A 510 32.35 14.73 36.32
C ALA A 510 31.26 13.80 35.76
N LEU A 511 31.47 12.49 35.84
CA LEU A 511 30.51 11.49 35.36
C LEU A 511 29.24 11.46 36.19
N VAL A 512 29.32 11.58 37.51
CA VAL A 512 28.14 11.65 38.39
C VAL A 512 27.30 12.87 38.07
N ASN A 513 27.91 14.04 37.85
CA ASN A 513 27.18 15.26 37.51
C ASN A 513 26.46 15.13 36.16
N ILE A 514 27.15 14.58 35.15
CA ILE A 514 26.53 14.30 33.84
C ILE A 514 25.36 13.33 34.01
N LEU A 515 25.55 12.24 34.76
CA LEU A 515 24.52 11.22 34.93
C LEU A 515 23.31 11.74 35.69
N LYS A 516 23.50 12.55 36.74
CA LYS A 516 22.42 13.25 37.46
C LYS A 516 21.60 14.12 36.52
N GLU A 517 22.26 14.90 35.67
CA GLU A 517 21.56 15.77 34.71
C GLU A 517 20.78 14.96 33.68
N ILE A 518 21.35 13.88 33.13
CA ILE A 518 20.64 13.03 32.17
C ILE A 518 19.39 12.39 32.80
N ILE A 519 19.47 11.95 34.07
CA ILE A 519 18.34 11.34 34.79
C ILE A 519 17.18 12.34 34.99
N VAL A 520 17.45 13.64 35.12
CA VAL A 520 16.39 14.67 35.22
C VAL A 520 15.52 14.70 33.96
N TYR A 521 16.10 14.45 32.79
CA TYR A 521 15.40 14.52 31.50
C TYR A 521 14.94 13.16 30.97
N ALA A 522 15.46 12.06 31.50
CA ALA A 522 15.06 10.70 31.17
C ALA A 522 15.04 9.85 32.45
N PRO A 523 13.87 9.59 33.06
CA PRO A 523 13.76 8.85 34.32
C PRO A 523 14.06 7.34 34.20
N SER A 524 14.81 6.93 33.17
CA SER A 524 15.32 5.57 33.05
C SER A 524 16.33 5.31 34.15
N ILE A 525 16.17 4.19 34.86
CA ILE A 525 17.05 3.77 35.95
C ILE A 525 18.47 3.48 35.43
N TYR A 526 18.60 3.06 34.16
CA TYR A 526 19.87 2.75 33.50
C TYR A 526 20.01 3.55 32.20
N ILE A 527 21.23 4.07 31.99
CA ILE A 527 21.60 4.90 30.82
C ILE A 527 22.65 4.14 30.00
N PRO A 528 22.53 4.06 28.67
CA PRO A 528 23.57 3.44 27.86
C PRO A 528 24.92 4.14 28.02
N LEU A 529 25.98 3.38 28.23
CA LEU A 529 27.33 3.91 28.47
C LEU A 529 27.83 4.80 27.32
N GLY A 530 27.37 4.53 26.08
CA GLY A 530 27.64 5.36 24.91
C GLY A 530 27.06 6.78 25.00
N VAL A 531 25.90 6.96 25.63
CA VAL A 531 25.28 8.29 25.85
C VAL A 531 26.10 9.08 26.85
N LEU A 532 26.52 8.45 27.95
CA LEU A 532 27.38 9.08 28.95
C LEU A 532 28.73 9.50 28.35
N GLY A 533 29.35 8.64 27.52
CA GLY A 533 30.60 8.95 26.84
C GLY A 533 30.47 10.10 25.82
N MET A 534 29.33 10.21 25.14
CA MET A 534 29.03 11.30 24.22
C MET A 534 28.89 12.63 24.98
N GLU A 535 28.11 12.63 26.06
CA GLU A 535 27.87 13.84 26.85
C GLU A 535 29.15 14.32 27.55
N PHE A 536 29.99 13.39 28.02
CA PHE A 536 31.32 13.71 28.50
C PHE A 536 32.18 14.40 27.43
N ARG A 537 32.20 13.89 26.19
CA ARG A 537 32.93 14.50 25.09
C ARG A 537 32.41 15.90 24.77
N ASN A 538 31.10 16.12 24.83
CA ASN A 538 30.49 17.42 24.59
C ASN A 538 30.96 18.46 25.62
N ARG A 539 31.09 18.06 26.90
CA ARG A 539 31.48 18.96 27.98
C ARG A 539 32.98 19.23 28.07
N TYR A 540 33.80 18.20 27.84
CA TYR A 540 35.25 18.26 28.05
C TYR A 540 36.06 18.31 26.74
N GLY A 541 35.39 18.33 25.58
CA GLY A 541 36.00 18.47 24.26
C GLY A 541 36.83 17.26 23.79
N LYS A 542 37.00 16.23 24.63
CA LYS A 542 37.80 15.03 24.35
C LYS A 542 37.04 13.75 24.70
N PRO A 543 37.21 12.65 23.95
CA PRO A 543 36.63 11.36 24.31
C PRO A 543 37.11 10.88 25.69
N ILE A 544 36.24 10.23 26.45
CA ILE A 544 36.58 9.76 27.80
C ILE A 544 37.76 8.78 27.84
N ASN A 545 37.86 7.89 26.85
CA ASN A 545 39.00 6.96 26.74
C ASN A 545 40.33 7.72 26.53
N THR A 546 40.30 8.87 25.86
CA THR A 546 41.46 9.75 25.68
C THR A 546 41.86 10.36 27.02
N VAL A 547 40.90 10.83 27.83
CA VAL A 547 41.19 11.35 29.18
C VAL A 547 41.74 10.26 30.10
N ILE A 548 41.17 9.05 30.07
CA ILE A 548 41.64 7.91 30.87
C ILE A 548 43.09 7.54 30.50
N LYS A 549 43.40 7.51 29.20
CA LYS A 549 44.73 7.11 28.71
C LYS A 549 45.77 8.21 28.85
N ASP A 550 45.43 9.44 28.45
CA ASP A 550 46.40 10.52 28.29
C ASP A 550 46.53 11.36 29.57
N ASN A 551 45.42 11.63 30.27
CA ASN A 551 45.46 12.42 31.50
C ASN A 551 45.69 11.53 32.74
N LEU A 552 44.96 10.42 32.85
CA LEU A 552 45.03 9.54 34.03
C LEU A 552 46.08 8.43 33.91
N LYS A 553 46.69 8.26 32.72
CA LYS A 553 47.72 7.23 32.43
C LYS A 553 47.28 5.81 32.79
N LEU A 554 45.98 5.53 32.72
CA LEU A 554 45.43 4.21 32.98
C LEU A 554 45.37 3.41 31.68
N ASN A 555 45.98 2.21 31.66
CA ASN A 555 45.84 1.26 30.56
C ASN A 555 44.54 0.46 30.69
N SER A 556 43.41 1.17 30.72
CA SER A 556 42.08 0.62 30.96
C SER A 556 41.07 1.34 30.08
N ASN A 557 40.00 0.65 29.68
CA ASN A 557 38.93 1.25 28.88
C ASN A 557 37.83 1.82 29.79
N PHE A 558 36.98 2.68 29.24
CA PHE A 558 35.93 3.36 30.00
C PHE A 558 35.08 2.41 30.86
N ILE A 559 34.65 1.28 30.32
CA ILE A 559 33.84 0.30 31.06
C ILE A 559 34.59 -0.25 32.29
N THR A 560 35.85 -0.66 32.13
CA THR A 560 36.65 -1.19 33.23
C THR A 560 36.94 -0.16 34.31
N VAL A 561 37.03 1.12 33.95
CA VAL A 561 37.21 2.21 34.92
C VAL A 561 35.92 2.42 35.72
N VAL A 562 34.77 2.51 35.04
CA VAL A 562 33.48 2.71 35.71
C VAL A 562 33.11 1.54 36.63
N GLN A 563 33.42 0.30 36.24
CA GLN A 563 33.19 -0.89 37.08
C GLN A 563 34.00 -0.88 38.39
N LYS A 564 35.10 -0.11 38.46
CA LYS A 564 35.91 0.05 39.68
C LYS A 564 35.45 1.20 40.57
N LEU A 565 34.54 2.05 40.09
CA LEU A 565 34.04 3.21 40.83
C LEU A 565 32.77 2.82 41.59
N ASN A 566 32.76 3.08 42.91
CA ASN A 566 31.65 2.70 43.78
C ASN A 566 30.39 3.54 43.53
N SER A 567 30.51 4.70 42.86
CA SER A 567 29.37 5.56 42.55
C SER A 567 28.44 5.01 41.46
N PHE A 568 28.81 3.91 40.79
CA PHE A 568 28.08 3.41 39.62
C PHE A 568 27.71 1.95 39.73
N LYS A 569 26.48 1.63 39.27
CA LYS A 569 26.05 0.26 38.99
C LYS A 569 26.05 0.05 37.49
N VAL A 570 26.79 -0.95 37.03
CA VAL A 570 26.96 -1.23 35.60
C VAL A 570 26.38 -2.61 35.28
N ILE A 571 25.57 -2.70 34.22
CA ILE A 571 24.98 -3.95 33.75
C ILE A 571 25.32 -4.19 32.27
N GLN A 572 25.45 -5.47 31.90
CA GLN A 572 25.60 -5.87 30.50
C GLN A 572 24.23 -6.27 29.94
N THR A 573 23.86 -5.70 28.80
CA THR A 573 22.63 -6.00 28.06
C THR A 573 22.97 -6.54 26.67
N ALA A 574 21.97 -7.06 25.96
CA ALA A 574 22.13 -7.53 24.58
C ALA A 574 22.62 -6.43 23.60
N LYS A 575 22.44 -5.14 23.96
CA LYS A 575 22.81 -3.97 23.14
C LYS A 575 24.09 -3.27 23.60
N GLY A 576 24.74 -3.74 24.67
CA GLY A 576 25.97 -3.16 25.19
C GLY A 576 25.98 -3.02 26.71
N TRP A 577 26.65 -1.99 27.23
CA TRP A 577 26.74 -1.72 28.66
C TRP A 577 25.86 -0.54 29.05
N GLU A 578 25.18 -0.64 30.18
CA GLU A 578 24.36 0.42 30.77
C GLU A 578 24.82 0.73 32.19
N ILE A 579 24.66 1.99 32.59
CA ILE A 579 25.15 2.55 33.84
C ILE A 579 24.04 3.29 34.59
N ALA A 580 24.02 3.13 35.91
CA ALA A 580 23.15 3.85 36.83
C ALA A 580 23.98 4.41 37.99
N LEU A 581 23.45 5.41 38.71
CA LEU A 581 24.01 5.80 40.01
C LEU A 581 23.78 4.66 41.01
N ALA A 582 24.83 4.27 41.73
CA ALA A 582 24.68 3.36 42.86
C ALA A 582 23.87 4.07 43.97
N PRO A 583 22.99 3.35 44.69
CA PRO A 583 22.37 3.89 45.89
C PRO A 583 23.46 4.27 46.90
N PRO A 584 23.27 5.35 47.69
CA PRO A 584 24.22 5.71 48.74
C PRO A 584 24.38 4.53 49.71
N ALA A 585 25.64 4.21 50.01
CA ALA A 585 26.00 3.16 50.97
C ALA A 585 25.65 3.57 52.41
#